data_AF-A0AAU6KV33-F1
#
_entry.id   AF-A0AAU6KV33-F1
#
_cell.length_a   1.000
_cell.length_b   1.000
_cell.length_c   1.000
_cell.angle_alpha   90.00
_cell.angle_beta   90.00
_cell.angle_gamma   90.00
#
_symmetry.space_group_name_H-M   'P 1'
#
loop_
_entity.id
_entity.type
_entity.pdbx_description
1 polymer ?
#
loop_
_entity_poly.entity_id
_entity_poly.type
_entity_poly.pdbx_seq_one_letter_code
_entity_poly.pdbx_strand_id
1 'polypeptide(L)'
;MNDSERAPYSAGAWAVGWVTFLGSGYAASVLLSNAWHDCDIGINASANLGDLVMASTSMAMASTLLWGLMRKVTGRRQLLLPLLMTVAAAAALLWPLMAIWHAPDGYPVSFCAPDNVPPWWPDWLPV
;
A
#
# COMPACT_ATOMS: atom_id res chain seq x y z
N MET A 1 -11.09 25.28 -29.94
CA MET A 1 -10.34 24.53 -28.90
C MET A 1 -9.68 23.36 -29.61
N ASN A 2 -8.36 23.41 -29.81
CA ASN A 2 -7.64 22.39 -30.58
C ASN A 2 -7.47 21.10 -29.76
N ASP A 3 -7.84 19.97 -30.34
CA ASP A 3 -7.61 18.62 -29.80
C ASP A 3 -6.12 18.19 -29.78
N SER A 4 -5.20 19.08 -30.15
CA SER A 4 -3.77 18.79 -30.35
C SER A 4 -2.94 18.66 -29.06
N GLU A 5 -3.51 18.92 -27.89
CA GLU A 5 -2.76 18.93 -26.61
C GLU A 5 -3.01 17.72 -25.69
N ARG A 6 -3.86 16.78 -26.11
CA ARG A 6 -3.95 15.48 -25.45
C ARG A 6 -2.80 14.61 -25.94
N ALA A 7 -1.60 14.85 -25.40
CA ALA A 7 -0.52 13.85 -25.48
C ALA A 7 -1.13 12.51 -25.02
N PRO A 8 -1.29 11.51 -25.91
CA PRO A 8 -1.92 10.27 -25.54
C PRO A 8 -1.13 9.72 -24.36
N TYR A 9 -1.81 9.40 -23.26
CA TYR A 9 -1.16 8.63 -22.20
C TYR A 9 -0.57 7.40 -22.87
N SER A 10 0.75 7.23 -22.80
CA SER A 10 1.37 6.05 -23.39
C SER A 10 0.75 4.83 -22.73
N ALA A 11 0.41 3.79 -23.50
CA ALA A 11 -0.14 2.55 -22.96
C ALA A 11 0.71 2.00 -21.80
N GLY A 12 2.03 2.21 -21.86
CA GLY A 12 2.96 1.90 -20.77
C GLY A 12 2.69 2.68 -19.48
N ALA A 13 2.35 3.96 -19.53
CA ALA A 13 2.02 4.73 -18.32
C ALA A 13 0.72 4.23 -17.64
N TRP A 14 -0.23 3.77 -18.44
CA TRP A 14 -1.48 3.15 -17.95
C TRP A 14 -1.21 1.78 -17.33
N ALA A 15 -0.41 0.95 -18.01
CA ALA A 15 0.00 -0.35 -17.48
C ALA A 15 0.75 -0.21 -16.14
N VAL A 16 1.67 0.74 -16.03
CA VAL A 16 2.37 1.03 -14.76
C VAL A 16 1.40 1.49 -13.68
N GLY A 17 0.40 2.30 -14.02
CA GLY A 17 -0.64 2.72 -13.09
C GLY A 17 -1.41 1.52 -12.50
N TRP A 18 -1.85 0.59 -13.35
CA TRP A 18 -2.50 -0.65 -12.91
C TRP A 18 -1.60 -1.55 -12.08
N VAL A 19 -0.35 -1.73 -12.50
CA VAL A 19 0.63 -2.53 -11.75
C VAL A 19 0.88 -1.91 -10.37
N THR A 20 0.96 -0.57 -10.30
CA THR A 20 1.11 0.13 -9.02
C THR A 20 -0.10 -0.08 -8.13
N PHE A 21 -1.32 0.06 -8.67
CA PHE A 21 -2.57 -0.13 -7.93
C PHE A 21 -2.69 -1.56 -7.38
N LEU A 22 -2.57 -2.56 -8.26
CA LEU A 22 -2.72 -3.97 -7.90
C LEU A 22 -1.57 -4.46 -7.02
N GLY A 23 -0.34 -4.08 -7.36
CA GLY A 23 0.84 -4.50 -6.64
C GLY A 23 0.88 -3.98 -5.21
N SER A 24 0.56 -2.70 -4.99
CA SER A 24 0.59 -2.12 -3.64
C SER A 24 -0.58 -2.60 -2.78
N GLY A 25 -1.78 -2.75 -3.36
CA GLY A 25 -2.91 -3.35 -2.66
C GLY A 25 -2.63 -4.79 -2.24
N TYR A 26 -2.09 -5.60 -3.16
CA TYR A 26 -1.70 -6.98 -2.87
C TYR A 26 -0.62 -7.07 -1.79
N ALA A 27 0.42 -6.24 -1.87
CA ALA A 27 1.49 -6.21 -0.87
C ALA A 27 0.96 -5.86 0.53
N ALA A 28 0.07 -4.87 0.64
CA ALA A 28 -0.58 -4.52 1.89
C ALA A 28 -1.44 -5.68 2.45
N SER A 29 -2.25 -6.33 1.61
CA SER A 29 -3.05 -7.48 2.01
C SER A 29 -2.20 -8.64 2.52
N VAL A 30 -1.12 -8.98 1.82
CA VAL A 30 -0.24 -10.10 2.20
C VAL A 30 0.48 -9.80 3.51
N LEU A 31 1.06 -8.62 3.67
CA LEU A 31 1.79 -8.26 4.90
C LEU A 31 0.86 -8.23 6.10
N LEU A 32 -0.33 -7.65 5.94
CA LEU A 32 -1.32 -7.57 7.02
C LEU A 32 -1.83 -8.96 7.40
N SER A 33 -2.17 -9.78 6.40
CA SER A 33 -2.58 -11.16 6.64
C SER A 33 -1.48 -11.98 7.31
N ASN A 34 -0.22 -11.74 6.95
CA ASN A 34 0.90 -12.47 7.55
C ASN A 34 1.13 -12.02 9.00
N ALA A 35 1.01 -10.72 9.29
CA ALA A 35 1.11 -10.19 10.65
C ALA A 35 0.03 -10.78 11.57
N TRP A 36 -1.21 -10.81 11.09
CA TRP A 36 -2.32 -11.40 11.85
C TRP A 36 -2.16 -12.90 12.05
N HIS A 37 -1.67 -13.62 11.04
CA HIS A 37 -1.41 -15.05 11.14
C HIS A 37 -0.29 -15.38 12.13
N ASP A 38 0.83 -14.64 12.07
CA ASP A 38 1.97 -14.83 12.98
C ASP A 38 1.60 -14.55 14.44
N CYS A 39 0.62 -13.66 14.66
CA CYS A 39 0.14 -13.28 15.98
C CYS A 39 -1.19 -13.90 16.39
N ASP A 40 -1.63 -14.94 15.68
CA ASP A 40 -2.87 -15.69 15.94
C ASP A 40 -4.08 -14.75 16.21
N ILE A 41 -4.10 -13.62 15.50
CA ILE A 41 -5.17 -12.63 15.60
C ILE A 41 -6.36 -13.23 14.86
N GLY A 42 -7.32 -13.71 15.65
CA GLY A 42 -8.49 -14.47 15.24
C GLY A 42 -9.14 -13.90 13.98
N ILE A 43 -8.93 -14.63 12.88
CA ILE A 43 -9.45 -14.36 11.55
C ILE A 43 -10.92 -14.78 11.54
N ASN A 44 -11.80 -14.01 12.18
CA ASN A 44 -13.22 -14.16 11.87
C ASN A 44 -13.39 -13.65 10.45
N ALA A 45 -13.51 -14.56 9.48
CA ALA A 45 -13.31 -14.27 8.06
C ALA A 45 -14.13 -13.06 7.58
N SER A 46 -15.31 -12.78 8.14
CA SER A 46 -16.09 -11.60 7.76
C SER A 46 -15.63 -10.28 8.37
N ALA A 47 -15.16 -10.26 9.62
CA ALA A 47 -14.78 -9.02 10.31
C ALA A 47 -13.45 -8.48 9.81
N ASN A 48 -12.42 -9.33 9.71
CA ASN A 48 -11.08 -8.90 9.33
C ASN A 48 -10.95 -8.69 7.81
N LEU A 49 -11.86 -9.25 7.00
CA LEU A 49 -11.91 -8.94 5.55
C LEU A 49 -12.26 -7.46 5.31
N GLY A 50 -13.06 -6.83 6.16
CA GLY A 50 -13.38 -5.40 6.05
C GLY A 50 -12.13 -4.54 6.18
N ASP A 51 -11.36 -4.77 7.23
CA ASP A 51 -10.09 -4.08 7.50
C ASP A 51 -9.06 -4.36 6.40
N LEU A 52 -8.95 -5.61 5.96
CA LEU A 52 -8.03 -5.99 4.88
C LEU A 52 -8.37 -5.26 3.57
N VAL A 53 -9.65 -5.21 3.18
CA VAL A 53 -10.11 -4.52 1.97
C VAL A 53 -9.91 -3.01 2.10
N MET A 54 -10.18 -2.42 3.27
CA MET A 54 -9.99 -1.00 3.50
C MET A 54 -8.49 -0.61 3.44
N ALA A 55 -7.63 -1.38 4.12
CA ALA A 55 -6.19 -1.20 4.11
C ALA A 55 -5.60 -1.39 2.69
N SER A 56 -5.97 -2.45 1.99
CA SER A 56 -5.47 -2.70 0.63
C SER A 56 -5.94 -1.65 -0.37
N THR A 57 -7.21 -1.24 -0.29
CA THR A 57 -7.80 -0.25 -1.20
C THR A 57 -7.22 1.14 -0.95
N SER A 58 -7.06 1.54 0.31
CA SER A 58 -6.42 2.82 0.65
C SER A 58 -4.96 2.86 0.17
N MET A 59 -4.20 1.77 0.32
CA MET A 59 -2.84 1.66 -0.19
C MET A 59 -2.78 1.75 -1.72
N ALA A 60 -3.67 1.03 -2.41
CA ALA A 60 -3.78 1.02 -3.86
C ALA A 60 -4.10 2.43 -4.41
N MET A 61 -5.06 3.11 -3.79
CA MET A 61 -5.43 4.49 -4.13
C MET A 61 -4.27 5.46 -3.90
N ALA A 62 -3.64 5.45 -2.72
CA ALA A 62 -2.53 6.33 -2.39
C ALA A 62 -1.35 6.16 -3.34
N SER A 63 -0.98 4.91 -3.65
CA SER A 63 0.14 4.59 -4.56
C SER A 63 -0.16 5.05 -6.00
N THR A 64 -1.42 4.93 -6.44
CA THR A 64 -1.84 5.37 -7.77
C THR A 64 -1.86 6.90 -7.88
N LEU A 65 -2.28 7.60 -6.83
CA LEU A 65 -2.19 9.05 -6.74
C LEU A 65 -0.73 9.52 -6.77
N LEU A 66 0.16 8.85 -6.03
CA LEU A 66 1.59 9.09 -6.07
C LEU A 66 2.17 8.89 -7.47
N TRP A 67 1.79 7.83 -8.18
CA TRP A 67 2.19 7.62 -9.57
C TRP A 67 1.81 8.81 -10.46
N GLY A 68 0.55 9.26 -10.38
CA GLY A 68 0.06 10.42 -11.12
C GLY A 68 0.84 11.71 -10.78
N LEU A 69 1.11 11.93 -9.49
CA LEU A 69 1.85 13.09 -9.00
C LEU A 69 3.31 13.07 -9.48
N MET A 70 4.02 11.94 -9.29
CA MET A 70 5.42 11.81 -9.70
C MET A 70 5.57 12.00 -11.21
N ARG A 71 4.66 11.42 -12.01
CA ARG A 71 4.62 11.63 -13.46
C ARG A 71 4.38 13.08 -13.87
N LYS A 72 3.61 13.84 -13.07
CA LYS A 72 3.38 15.27 -13.29
C LYS A 72 4.64 16.08 -12.97
N VAL A 73 5.35 15.74 -11.89
CA VAL A 73 6.56 16.45 -11.41
C VAL A 73 7.77 16.16 -12.29
N THR A 74 8.03 14.90 -12.64
CA THR A 74 9.23 14.49 -13.41
C THR A 74 9.04 14.64 -14.93
N GLY A 75 7.83 14.98 -15.38
CA GLY A 75 7.50 15.10 -16.79
C GLY A 75 7.05 13.79 -17.46
N ARG A 76 6.17 13.92 -18.47
CA ARG A 76 5.45 12.79 -19.09
C ARG A 76 6.31 11.89 -20.00
N ARG A 77 7.52 12.32 -20.39
CA ARG A 77 8.40 11.58 -21.30
C ARG A 77 9.24 10.49 -20.62
N GLN A 78 9.56 10.63 -19.33
CA GLN A 78 10.38 9.66 -18.60
C GLN A 78 9.48 8.77 -17.70
N LEU A 79 9.65 7.45 -17.77
CA LEU A 79 8.87 6.48 -16.97
C LEU A 79 9.66 5.93 -15.78
N LEU A 80 10.98 5.81 -15.90
CA LEU A 80 11.81 5.12 -14.91
C LEU A 80 11.97 5.94 -13.61
N LEU A 81 12.31 7.22 -13.71
CA LEU A 81 12.45 8.09 -12.54
C LEU A 81 11.15 8.19 -11.70
N PRO A 82 9.97 8.50 -12.28
CA PRO A 82 8.75 8.54 -11.50
C PRO A 82 8.38 7.17 -10.93
N LEU A 83 8.69 6.07 -11.63
CA LEU A 83 8.43 4.72 -11.12
C LEU A 83 9.25 4.44 -9.85
N LEU A 84 10.55 4.72 -9.87
CA LEU A 84 11.42 4.54 -8.70
C LEU A 84 10.94 5.38 -7.51
N MET A 85 10.57 6.65 -7.75
CA MET A 85 10.03 7.52 -6.70
C MET A 85 8.70 6.99 -6.15
N THR A 86 7.80 6.51 -7.01
CA THR A 86 6.52 5.94 -6.59
C THR A 86 6.72 4.66 -5.79
N VAL A 87 7.60 3.76 -6.21
CA VAL A 87 7.91 2.53 -5.47
C VAL A 87 8.50 2.85 -4.10
N ALA A 88 9.47 3.76 -4.03
CA ALA A 88 10.05 4.17 -2.76
C ALA A 88 9.02 4.82 -1.82
N ALA A 89 8.18 5.70 -2.35
CA ALA A 89 7.14 6.36 -1.57
C ALA A 89 6.04 5.38 -1.13
N ALA A 90 5.64 4.43 -1.98
CA ALA A 90 4.68 3.39 -1.63
C ALA A 90 5.26 2.46 -0.54
N ALA A 91 6.51 2.03 -0.67
CA ALA A 91 7.18 1.25 0.37
C ALA A 91 7.24 2.00 1.71
N ALA A 92 7.47 3.32 1.68
CA ALA A 92 7.44 4.15 2.88
C ALA A 92 6.03 4.27 3.49
N LEU A 93 4.98 4.41 2.65
CA LEU A 93 3.58 4.49 3.09
C LEU A 93 3.01 3.17 3.62
N LEU A 94 3.58 2.04 3.21
CA LEU A 94 3.18 0.72 3.67
C LEU A 94 3.31 0.59 5.18
N TRP A 95 4.37 1.17 5.75
CA TRP A 95 4.68 1.08 7.17
C TRP A 95 3.69 1.77 8.12
N PRO A 96 3.35 3.07 7.95
CA PRO A 96 2.32 3.68 8.77
C PRO A 96 0.96 3.01 8.57
N LEU A 97 0.69 2.46 7.38
CA LEU A 97 -0.51 1.68 7.15
C LEU A 97 -0.50 0.37 7.96
N MET A 98 0.61 -0.36 7.98
CA MET A 98 0.74 -1.51 8.88
C MET A 98 0.57 -1.09 10.35
N ALA A 99 1.21 -0.01 10.81
CA ALA A 99 1.08 0.46 12.19
C ALA A 99 -0.37 0.81 12.58
N ILE A 100 -1.19 1.30 11.65
CA ILE A 100 -2.61 1.58 11.92
C ILE A 100 -3.45 0.31 11.97
N TRP A 101 -3.17 -0.67 11.10
CA TRP A 101 -4.08 -1.80 10.87
C TRP A 101 -3.63 -3.14 11.48
N HIS A 102 -2.41 -3.22 12.02
CA HIS A 102 -1.85 -4.47 12.58
C HIS A 102 -2.67 -5.08 13.72
N ALA A 103 -3.28 -4.25 14.56
CA ALA A 103 -4.20 -4.66 15.60
C ALA A 103 -5.60 -4.10 15.27
N PRO A 104 -6.58 -4.95 14.93
CA PRO A 104 -7.95 -4.50 14.72
C PRO A 104 -8.50 -3.81 15.97
N ASP A 105 -9.33 -2.78 15.79
CA ASP A 105 -9.92 -2.03 16.90
C ASP A 105 -10.69 -2.96 17.84
N GLY A 106 -10.34 -2.92 19.14
CA GLY A 106 -10.95 -3.76 20.16
C GLY A 106 -10.40 -5.19 20.26
N TYR A 107 -9.33 -5.51 19.52
CA TYR A 107 -8.62 -6.79 19.67
C TYR A 107 -7.63 -6.73 20.85
N PRO A 108 -7.53 -7.77 21.71
CA PRO A 108 -6.56 -7.79 22.81
C PRO A 108 -5.12 -7.73 22.28
N VAL A 109 -4.30 -6.81 22.80
CA VAL A 109 -2.88 -6.60 22.43
C VAL A 109 -1.92 -7.56 23.13
N SER A 110 -2.30 -8.83 23.25
CA SER A 110 -1.62 -9.80 24.13
C SER A 110 -1.17 -11.10 23.46
N PHE A 111 -1.40 -11.26 22.15
CA PHE A 111 -1.13 -12.53 21.46
C PHE A 111 0.31 -12.61 20.91
N CYS A 112 0.88 -11.49 20.47
CA CYS A 112 2.32 -11.32 20.30
C CYS A 112 2.85 -10.20 21.18
N ALA A 113 4.06 -10.37 21.70
CA ALA A 113 4.78 -9.31 22.39
C ALA A 113 5.86 -8.70 21.48
N PRO A 114 6.01 -7.36 21.48
CA PRO A 114 5.11 -6.37 22.08
C PRO A 114 3.86 -6.12 21.20
N ASP A 115 2.71 -5.81 21.82
CA ASP A 115 1.52 -5.23 21.17
C ASP A 115 1.06 -5.84 19.82
N ASN A 116 0.98 -7.17 19.70
CA ASN A 116 0.57 -7.86 18.47
C ASN A 116 1.49 -7.63 17.26
N VAL A 117 2.77 -7.36 17.52
CA VAL A 117 3.78 -7.10 16.50
C VAL A 117 4.54 -8.39 16.16
N PRO A 118 4.64 -8.76 14.87
CA PRO A 118 5.34 -9.97 14.46
C PRO A 118 6.88 -9.81 14.50
N PRO A 119 7.65 -10.92 14.56
CA PRO A 119 9.11 -10.86 14.73
C PRO A 119 9.90 -10.22 13.57
N TRP A 120 9.30 -10.13 12.39
CA TRP A 120 9.90 -9.51 11.21
C TRP A 120 9.64 -8.00 11.13
N TRP A 121 8.85 -7.46 12.05
CA TRP A 121 8.53 -6.05 12.07
C TRP A 121 9.80 -5.22 12.30
N PRO A 122 9.97 -4.11 11.59
CA PRO A 122 11.14 -3.27 11.76
C PRO A 122 11.18 -2.58 13.13
N ASP A 123 12.28 -2.74 13.86
CA ASP A 123 12.50 -2.10 15.18
C ASP A 123 12.45 -0.56 15.17
N TRP A 124 12.64 0.05 14.00
CA TRP A 124 12.62 1.51 13.84
C TRP A 124 11.22 2.08 13.67
N LEU A 125 10.20 1.25 13.43
CA LEU A 125 8.83 1.70 13.24
C LEU A 125 8.10 1.68 14.60
N PRO A 126 7.70 2.84 15.14
CA PRO A 126 6.95 2.87 16.39
C PRO A 126 5.58 2.22 16.22
N VAL A 127 5.17 1.51 17.25
CA VAL A 127 3.87 0.85 17.41
C VAL A 127 3.01 1.65 18.39
#